data_AF-A0A3D4JWZ8-F1
#
_entry.id   AF-A0A3D4JWZ8-F1
#
_cell.length_a   1.000
_cell.length_b   1.000
_cell.length_c   1.000
_cell.angle_alpha   90.00
_cell.angle_beta   90.00
_cell.angle_gamma   90.00
#
_symmetry.space_group_name_H-M   'P 1'
#
loop_
_entity.id
_entity.type
_entity.pdbx_description
1 polymer ?
#
loop_
_entity_poly.entity_id
_entity_poly.type
_entity_poly.pdbx_seq_one_letter_code
_entity_poly.pdbx_strand_id
1 'polypeptide(L)'
;FAIMKRNLFVSSIFGILCILTRPEYFIFYAFLSLLVYFFRKDFKFQTKEILFSVGYFTLTFAIIQYFNQIPWSVLFMNQFTKVQLFPISNPDEFNFREYVNCVKGKILFEWNTSYFPLLLIFIIIILDYRLIISKNRKSLIFLGLYVVVYLTVSLRFIMFPTLVNRMMVGFYLIIILSLIAYQNSKKQILAHTIEK
;
A
#
# COMPACT_ATOMS: atom_id res chain seq x y z
N PHE A 1 1.86 -10.17 -24.75
CA PHE A 1 0.55 -9.55 -24.46
C PHE A 1 -0.30 -10.46 -23.56
N ALA A 2 -0.58 -11.70 -23.96
CA ALA A 2 -1.34 -12.67 -23.14
C ALA A 2 -0.75 -12.91 -21.73
N ILE A 3 0.57 -13.05 -21.61
CA ILE A 3 1.26 -13.23 -20.32
C ILE A 3 1.08 -12.00 -19.40
N MET A 4 1.16 -10.78 -19.94
CA MET A 4 0.97 -9.56 -19.16
C MET A 4 -0.47 -9.38 -18.69
N LYS A 5 -1.47 -9.71 -19.52
CA LYS A 5 -2.88 -9.71 -19.10
C LYS A 5 -3.17 -10.78 -18.05
N ARG A 6 -2.58 -11.97 -18.19
CA ARG A 6 -2.66 -13.04 -17.18
C ARG A 6 -2.11 -12.55 -15.85
N ASN A 7 -1.00 -11.82 -15.87
CA ASN A 7 -0.39 -11.27 -14.65
C ASN A 7 -1.29 -10.21 -13.98
N LEU A 8 -1.93 -9.31 -14.73
CA LEU A 8 -2.86 -8.33 -14.17
C LEU A 8 -4.10 -9.01 -13.56
N PHE A 9 -4.65 -10.00 -14.25
CA PHE A 9 -5.81 -10.77 -13.78
C PHE A 9 -5.49 -11.55 -12.50
N VAL A 10 -4.38 -12.30 -12.49
CA VAL A 10 -3.91 -13.04 -11.31
C VAL A 10 -3.64 -12.07 -10.16
N SER A 11 -2.97 -10.93 -10.41
CA SER A 11 -2.75 -9.90 -9.39
C SER A 11 -4.06 -9.31 -8.85
N SER A 12 -5.10 -9.21 -9.68
CA SER A 12 -6.42 -8.73 -9.26
C SER A 12 -7.10 -9.76 -8.36
N ILE A 13 -7.02 -11.05 -8.68
CA ILE A 13 -7.55 -12.11 -7.81
C ILE A 13 -6.85 -12.10 -6.45
N PHE A 14 -5.51 -12.03 -6.43
CA PHE A 14 -4.78 -11.92 -5.16
C PHE A 14 -5.18 -10.67 -4.37
N GLY A 15 -5.37 -9.53 -5.04
CA GLY A 15 -5.84 -8.32 -4.38
C GLY A 15 -7.24 -8.47 -3.78
N ILE A 16 -8.16 -9.13 -4.48
CA ILE A 16 -9.49 -9.46 -3.95
C ILE A 16 -9.38 -10.34 -2.71
N LEU A 17 -8.57 -11.41 -2.75
CA LEU A 17 -8.37 -12.30 -1.59
C LEU A 17 -7.77 -11.53 -0.39
N CYS A 18 -6.82 -10.63 -0.64
CA CYS A 18 -6.28 -9.76 0.41
C CYS A 18 -7.36 -8.82 0.98
N ILE A 19 -8.17 -8.17 0.15
CA ILE A 19 -9.25 -7.29 0.61
C ILE A 19 -10.32 -8.07 1.41
N LEU A 20 -10.66 -9.29 0.97
CA LEU A 20 -11.61 -10.16 1.68
C LEU A 20 -11.12 -10.58 3.06
N THR A 21 -9.83 -10.88 3.18
CA THR A 21 -9.24 -11.24 4.48
C THR A 21 -9.11 -10.02 5.39
N ARG A 22 -8.72 -8.87 4.82
CA ARG A 22 -8.46 -7.63 5.53
C ARG A 22 -8.76 -6.42 4.64
N PRO A 23 -9.89 -5.72 4.87
CA PRO A 23 -10.38 -4.72 3.93
C PRO A 23 -9.50 -3.48 3.83
N GLU A 24 -8.64 -3.22 4.82
CA GLU A 24 -7.70 -2.11 4.79
C GLU A 24 -6.63 -2.25 3.70
N TYR A 25 -6.41 -3.45 3.17
CA TYR A 25 -5.57 -3.62 1.98
C TYR A 25 -6.14 -2.92 0.74
N PHE A 26 -7.42 -2.54 0.74
CA PHE A 26 -8.01 -1.71 -0.30
C PHE A 26 -7.22 -0.42 -0.55
N ILE A 27 -6.70 0.22 0.52
CA ILE A 27 -5.89 1.44 0.43
C ILE A 27 -4.62 1.18 -0.37
N PHE A 28 -3.93 0.08 -0.07
CA PHE A 28 -2.71 -0.31 -0.77
C PHE A 28 -2.97 -0.55 -2.26
N TYR A 29 -4.02 -1.33 -2.58
CA TYR A 29 -4.38 -1.64 -3.96
C TYR A 29 -4.91 -0.43 -4.73
N ALA A 30 -5.54 0.53 -4.07
CA ALA A 30 -5.93 1.80 -4.67
C ALA A 30 -4.70 2.61 -5.10
N PHE A 31 -3.70 2.75 -4.23
CA PHE A 31 -2.46 3.44 -4.57
C PHE A 31 -1.65 2.70 -5.65
N LEU A 32 -1.57 1.36 -5.59
CA LEU A 32 -0.93 0.58 -6.65
C LEU A 32 -1.64 0.76 -8.00
N SER A 33 -2.97 0.76 -8.02
CA SER A 33 -3.74 0.95 -9.26
C SER A 33 -3.50 2.34 -9.86
N LEU A 34 -3.41 3.36 -9.01
CA LEU A 34 -3.08 4.73 -9.41
C LEU A 34 -1.65 4.85 -9.96
N LEU A 35 -0.68 4.15 -9.35
CA LEU A 35 0.68 4.06 -9.89
C LEU A 35 0.72 3.34 -11.24
N VAL A 36 0.04 2.19 -11.36
CA VAL A 36 -0.05 1.44 -12.62
C VAL A 36 -0.73 2.28 -13.70
N TYR A 37 -1.72 3.11 -13.35
CA TYR A 37 -2.34 4.05 -14.27
C TYR A 37 -1.35 5.07 -14.85
N PHE A 38 -0.48 5.65 -14.03
CA PHE A 38 0.55 6.59 -14.51
C PHE A 38 1.59 5.92 -15.42
N PHE A 39 2.00 4.71 -15.09
CA PHE A 39 2.99 3.94 -15.87
C PHE A 39 2.37 2.97 -16.88
N ARG A 40 1.08 3.11 -17.20
CA ARG A 40 0.33 2.15 -18.03
C ARG A 40 0.96 1.87 -19.40
N LYS A 41 1.61 2.88 -20.00
CA LYS A 41 2.27 2.78 -21.31
C LYS A 41 3.48 1.84 -21.25
N ASP A 42 4.25 1.91 -20.16
CA ASP A 42 5.42 1.08 -19.92
C ASP A 42 5.03 -0.40 -19.73
N PHE A 43 3.88 -0.63 -19.10
CA PHE A 43 3.30 -1.97 -18.93
C PHE A 43 2.35 -2.41 -20.06
N LYS A 44 2.19 -1.62 -21.14
CA LYS A 44 1.28 -1.92 -22.25
C LYS A 44 -0.16 -2.26 -21.80
N PHE A 45 -0.60 -1.72 -20.66
CA PHE A 45 -1.95 -1.90 -20.14
C PHE A 45 -2.90 -0.87 -20.72
N GLN A 46 -4.12 -1.32 -21.02
CA GLN A 46 -5.19 -0.41 -21.43
C GLN A 46 -5.88 0.19 -20.22
N THR A 47 -6.35 1.44 -20.34
CA THR A 47 -7.09 2.10 -19.25
C THR A 47 -8.32 1.32 -18.81
N LYS A 48 -9.00 0.65 -19.75
CA LYS A 48 -10.16 -0.22 -19.47
C LYS A 48 -9.80 -1.39 -18.56
N GLU A 49 -8.62 -1.99 -18.74
CA GLU A 49 -8.16 -3.13 -17.93
C GLU A 49 -7.89 -2.71 -16.48
N ILE A 50 -7.27 -1.55 -16.29
CA ILE A 50 -7.00 -0.99 -14.96
C ILE A 50 -8.31 -0.61 -14.27
N LEU A 51 -9.24 0.05 -14.99
CA LEU A 51 -10.56 0.39 -14.47
C LEU A 51 -11.35 -0.85 -14.07
N PHE A 52 -11.23 -1.94 -14.83
CA PHE A 52 -11.87 -3.21 -14.50
C PHE A 52 -11.33 -3.80 -13.19
N SER A 53 -10.00 -3.82 -13.00
CA SER A 53 -9.38 -4.22 -11.73
C SER A 53 -9.80 -3.34 -10.55
N VAL A 54 -9.83 -2.01 -10.73
CA VAL A 54 -10.29 -1.07 -9.69
C VAL A 54 -11.77 -1.29 -9.37
N GLY A 55 -12.59 -1.53 -10.39
CA GLY A 55 -14.01 -1.86 -10.25
C GLY A 55 -14.19 -3.12 -9.38
N TYR A 56 -13.41 -4.17 -9.63
CA TYR A 56 -13.45 -5.36 -8.78
C TYR A 56 -13.05 -5.10 -7.34
N PHE A 57 -11.94 -4.40 -7.10
CA PHE A 57 -11.52 -4.08 -5.73
C PHE A 57 -12.59 -3.27 -4.99
N THR A 58 -13.21 -2.31 -5.68
CA THR A 58 -14.26 -1.46 -5.11
C THR A 58 -15.52 -2.25 -4.82
N LEU A 59 -15.94 -3.14 -5.73
CA LEU A 59 -17.08 -4.03 -5.53
C LEU A 59 -16.84 -5.00 -4.37
N THR A 60 -15.66 -5.62 -4.29
CA THR A 60 -15.30 -6.50 -3.17
C THR A 60 -15.37 -5.73 -1.85
N PHE A 61 -14.79 -4.52 -1.80
CA PHE A 61 -14.85 -3.68 -0.60
C PHE A 61 -16.28 -3.29 -0.24
N ALA A 62 -17.11 -2.93 -1.23
CA ALA A 62 -18.51 -2.57 -1.04
C ALA A 62 -19.35 -3.75 -0.52
N ILE A 63 -19.09 -4.97 -0.99
CA ILE A 63 -19.77 -6.18 -0.49
C ILE A 63 -19.47 -6.41 0.99
N ILE A 64 -18.19 -6.30 1.39
CA ILE A 64 -17.80 -6.41 2.80
C ILE A 64 -18.50 -5.33 3.63
N GLN A 65 -18.56 -4.11 3.12
CA GLN A 65 -19.22 -3.00 3.79
C GLN A 65 -20.73 -3.20 3.93
N TYR A 66 -21.36 -3.77 2.91
CA TYR A 66 -22.78 -4.11 2.93
C TYR A 66 -23.12 -5.14 4.02
N PHE A 67 -22.27 -6.17 4.20
CA PHE A 67 -22.46 -7.17 5.25
C PHE A 67 -22.17 -6.64 6.66
N ASN A 68 -21.16 -5.78 6.81
CA ASN A 68 -20.79 -5.25 8.13
C ASN A 68 -21.81 -4.25 8.67
N GLN A 69 -22.63 -3.60 7.82
CA GLN A 69 -23.66 -2.60 8.15
C GLN A 69 -23.20 -1.38 8.96
N ILE A 70 -21.96 -1.37 9.46
CA ILE A 70 -21.37 -0.31 10.26
C ILE A 70 -20.34 0.42 9.39
N PRO A 71 -20.34 1.78 9.37
CA PRO A 71 -19.31 2.55 8.69
C PRO A 71 -17.91 2.21 9.18
N TRP A 72 -16.95 2.12 8.26
CA TRP A 72 -15.54 1.90 8.61
C TRP A 72 -14.98 2.93 9.60
N SER A 73 -15.36 4.20 9.45
CA SER A 73 -14.96 5.27 10.37
C SER A 73 -15.36 4.97 11.82
N VAL A 74 -16.58 4.46 12.01
CA VAL A 74 -17.14 4.07 13.32
C VAL A 74 -16.42 2.85 13.87
N LEU A 75 -16.20 1.83 13.03
CA LEU A 75 -15.43 0.63 13.41
C LEU A 75 -14.02 1.00 13.87
N PHE A 76 -13.33 1.87 13.13
CA PHE A 76 -11.97 2.30 13.47
C PHE A 76 -11.93 3.08 14.77
N MET A 77 -12.85 4.01 14.98
CA MET A 77 -12.87 4.77 16.22
C MET A 77 -13.09 3.85 17.43
N ASN A 78 -14.05 2.93 17.36
CA ASN A 78 -14.41 2.09 18.51
C ASN A 78 -13.36 1.01 18.81
N GLN A 79 -12.76 0.40 17.79
CA GLN A 79 -11.69 -0.58 17.99
C GLN A 79 -10.40 0.06 18.52
N PHE A 80 -10.07 1.30 18.15
CA PHE A 80 -8.73 1.87 18.41
C PHE A 80 -8.69 3.01 19.41
N THR A 81 -9.79 3.73 19.57
CA THR A 81 -9.94 4.74 20.63
C THR A 81 -10.51 4.10 21.89
N LYS A 82 -11.51 3.22 21.74
CA LYS A 82 -12.25 2.62 22.86
C LYS A 82 -11.88 1.16 23.16
N VAL A 83 -11.03 0.54 22.33
CA VAL A 83 -10.54 -0.85 22.50
C VAL A 83 -11.69 -1.86 22.65
N GLN A 84 -12.80 -1.62 21.95
CA GLN A 84 -13.95 -2.53 21.96
C GLN A 84 -13.69 -3.67 20.96
N LEU A 85 -13.75 -4.92 21.44
CA LEU A 85 -13.60 -6.12 20.62
C LEU A 85 -14.90 -6.41 19.85
N PHE A 86 -14.77 -6.78 18.58
CA PHE A 86 -15.90 -7.15 17.73
C PHE A 86 -16.42 -8.57 18.09
N PRO A 87 -17.74 -8.85 18.02
CA PRO A 87 -18.84 -8.00 17.54
C PRO A 87 -19.34 -6.98 18.57
N ILE A 88 -19.64 -5.76 18.10
CA ILE A 88 -20.23 -4.68 18.91
C ILE A 88 -21.68 -4.50 18.47
N SER A 89 -22.62 -4.73 19.38
CA SER A 89 -24.07 -4.70 19.10
C SER A 89 -24.60 -3.29 18.84
N ASN A 90 -23.98 -2.27 19.46
CA ASN A 90 -24.29 -0.85 19.28
C ASN A 90 -22.99 -0.05 19.34
N PRO A 91 -22.33 0.20 18.19
CA PRO A 91 -21.13 1.00 18.17
C PRO A 91 -21.47 2.46 18.45
N ASP A 92 -20.65 3.14 19.26
CA ASP A 92 -20.79 4.57 19.47
C ASP A 92 -20.58 5.33 18.15
N GLU A 93 -21.32 6.42 17.97
CA GLU A 93 -21.18 7.29 16.80
C GLU A 93 -19.76 7.88 16.70
N PHE A 94 -19.34 8.18 15.48
CA PHE A 94 -18.00 8.68 15.22
C PHE A 94 -17.78 10.09 15.81
N ASN A 95 -16.95 10.17 16.85
CA ASN A 95 -16.45 11.40 17.45
C ASN A 95 -15.07 11.78 16.86
N PHE A 96 -15.07 12.76 15.95
CA PHE A 96 -13.86 13.26 15.30
C PHE A 96 -12.83 13.84 16.28
N ARG A 97 -13.29 14.48 17.36
CA ARG A 97 -12.40 15.16 18.33
C ARG A 97 -11.58 14.16 19.13
N GLU A 98 -12.25 13.13 19.65
CA GLU A 98 -11.61 12.03 20.37
C GLU A 98 -10.60 11.30 19.49
N TYR A 99 -10.99 11.04 18.24
CA TYR A 99 -10.13 10.37 17.26
C TYR A 99 -8.85 11.17 16.98
N VAL A 100 -8.96 12.47 16.68
CA VAL A 100 -7.80 13.34 16.43
C VAL A 100 -6.88 13.43 17.65
N ASN A 101 -7.44 13.52 18.86
CA ASN A 101 -6.65 13.55 20.09
C ASN A 101 -5.90 12.24 20.33
N CYS A 102 -6.53 11.09 20.05
CA CYS A 102 -5.89 9.78 20.12
C CYS A 102 -4.72 9.67 19.12
N VAL A 103 -4.94 10.07 17.86
CA VAL A 103 -3.90 10.07 16.82
C VAL A 103 -2.73 10.97 17.23
N LYS A 104 -3.01 12.20 17.68
CA LYS A 104 -1.97 13.14 18.17
C LYS A 104 -1.19 12.59 19.35
N GLY A 105 -1.86 11.95 20.30
CA GLY A 105 -1.20 11.36 21.48
C GLY A 105 -0.28 10.20 21.14
N LYS A 106 -0.59 9.44 20.08
CA LYS A 106 0.17 8.24 19.69
C LYS A 106 1.19 8.48 18.58
N ILE A 107 1.09 9.60 17.84
CA ILE A 107 1.95 9.89 16.68
C ILE A 107 3.43 9.86 17.02
N LEU A 108 3.87 10.47 18.11
CA LEU A 108 5.28 10.51 18.45
C LEU A 108 5.82 9.15 18.87
N PHE A 109 5.05 8.38 19.64
CA PHE A 109 5.52 7.10 20.15
C PHE A 109 5.51 6.03 19.06
N GLU A 110 4.34 5.77 18.49
CA GLU A 110 4.11 4.67 17.54
C GLU A 110 4.83 4.89 16.21
N TRP A 111 5.00 6.13 15.76
CA TRP A 111 5.78 6.41 14.55
C TRP A 111 7.25 6.04 14.74
N ASN A 112 7.81 6.26 15.93
CA ASN A 112 9.19 5.89 16.23
C ASN A 112 9.34 4.38 16.46
N THR A 113 8.45 3.74 17.22
CA THR A 113 8.50 2.29 17.46
C THR A 113 8.20 1.44 16.23
N SER A 114 7.40 1.93 15.29
CA SER A 114 7.08 1.20 14.05
C SER A 114 8.13 1.33 12.95
N TYR A 115 9.32 1.85 13.25
CA TYR A 115 10.45 1.97 12.31
C TYR A 115 10.12 2.77 11.03
N PHE A 116 9.15 3.69 11.09
CA PHE A 116 8.87 4.60 9.97
C PHE A 116 10.08 5.45 9.57
N PRO A 117 10.87 6.03 10.50
CA PRO A 117 12.08 6.76 10.14
C PRO A 117 13.09 5.85 9.46
N LEU A 118 13.22 4.61 9.89
CA LEU A 118 14.09 3.62 9.26
C LEU A 118 13.65 3.33 7.81
N LEU A 119 12.34 3.14 7.60
CA LEU A 119 11.78 2.92 6.26
C LEU A 119 12.00 4.14 5.36
N LEU A 120 11.85 5.35 5.89
CA LEU A 120 12.15 6.59 5.17
C LEU A 120 13.65 6.69 4.83
N ILE A 121 14.53 6.38 5.78
CA ILE A 121 15.99 6.36 5.56
C ILE A 121 16.33 5.34 4.47
N PHE A 122 15.77 4.12 4.50
CA PHE A 122 15.95 3.14 3.44
C PHE A 122 15.48 3.68 2.10
N ILE A 123 14.29 4.26 2.03
CA ILE A 123 13.77 4.88 0.81
C ILE A 123 14.74 5.96 0.29
N ILE A 124 15.25 6.84 1.17
CA ILE A 124 16.21 7.90 0.83
C ILE A 124 17.56 7.34 0.36
N ILE A 125 18.10 6.31 1.02
CA ILE A 125 19.36 5.66 0.62
C ILE A 125 19.20 4.98 -0.74
N ILE A 126 18.09 4.28 -0.94
CA ILE A 126 17.75 3.63 -2.22
C ILE A 126 17.53 4.67 -3.31
N LEU A 127 16.97 5.82 -2.94
CA LEU A 127 16.76 6.98 -3.81
C LEU A 127 18.06 7.60 -4.34
N ASP A 128 19.24 7.08 -3.95
CA ASP A 128 20.60 7.44 -4.40
C ASP A 128 20.56 8.53 -5.47
N TYR A 129 21.12 9.70 -5.20
CA TYR A 129 21.06 10.90 -6.05
C TYR A 129 21.20 10.63 -7.57
N ARG A 130 21.95 9.59 -7.95
CA ARG A 130 22.08 9.08 -9.33
C ARG A 130 20.79 8.51 -9.95
N LEU A 131 19.87 7.94 -9.18
CA LEU A 131 18.57 7.43 -9.66
C LEU A 131 17.60 8.53 -10.05
N ILE A 132 17.65 9.67 -9.36
CA ILE A 132 16.91 10.88 -9.72
C ILE A 132 17.55 11.51 -10.97
N ILE A 133 18.89 11.57 -11.01
CA ILE A 133 19.64 12.20 -12.11
C ILE A 133 19.55 11.40 -13.42
N SER A 134 19.66 10.07 -13.36
CA SER A 134 19.68 9.23 -14.57
C SER A 134 18.34 9.21 -15.32
N LYS A 135 17.25 9.75 -14.74
CA LYS A 135 15.90 9.84 -15.34
C LYS A 135 15.41 8.54 -16.00
N ASN A 136 15.92 7.39 -15.58
CA ASN A 136 15.55 6.13 -16.21
C ASN A 136 14.10 5.77 -15.83
N ARG A 137 13.26 5.48 -16.82
CA ARG A 137 11.82 5.23 -16.62
C ARG A 137 11.55 4.06 -15.67
N LYS A 138 12.42 3.05 -15.66
CA LYS A 138 12.36 1.93 -14.70
C LYS A 138 12.63 2.36 -13.26
N SER A 139 13.58 3.28 -13.04
CA SER A 139 13.85 3.86 -11.73
C SER A 139 12.61 4.56 -11.17
N LEU A 140 11.94 5.35 -12.02
CA LEU A 140 10.74 6.09 -11.62
C LEU A 140 9.59 5.16 -11.20
N ILE A 141 9.46 3.98 -11.82
CA ILE A 141 8.48 2.96 -11.43
C ILE A 141 8.77 2.43 -10.02
N PHE A 142 10.01 2.05 -9.74
CA PHE A 142 10.42 1.57 -8.41
C PHE A 142 10.29 2.68 -7.35
N LEU A 143 10.68 3.90 -7.68
CA LEU A 143 10.48 5.08 -6.84
C LEU A 143 9.00 5.28 -6.49
N GLY A 144 8.13 5.22 -7.49
CA GLY A 144 6.70 5.29 -7.29
C GLY A 144 6.21 4.20 -6.33
N LEU A 145 6.71 2.97 -6.48
CA LEU A 145 6.32 1.85 -5.64
C LEU A 145 6.72 2.09 -4.17
N TYR A 146 7.93 2.60 -3.93
CA TYR A 146 8.37 2.97 -2.58
C TYR A 146 7.51 4.08 -1.97
N VAL A 147 7.16 5.09 -2.76
CA VAL A 147 6.26 6.17 -2.33
C VAL A 147 4.87 5.62 -2.00
N VAL A 148 4.32 4.74 -2.83
CA VAL A 148 3.02 4.09 -2.59
C VAL A 148 3.05 3.28 -1.30
N VAL A 149 4.09 2.49 -1.06
CA VAL A 149 4.24 1.73 0.19
C VAL A 149 4.30 2.69 1.38
N TYR A 150 5.11 3.74 1.31
CA TYR A 150 5.24 4.73 2.38
C TYR A 150 3.93 5.45 2.68
N LEU A 151 3.21 5.91 1.66
CA LEU A 151 1.92 6.59 1.80
C LEU A 151 0.85 5.66 2.37
N THR A 152 0.80 4.41 1.89
CA THR A 152 -0.13 3.41 2.40
C THR A 152 0.10 3.18 3.89
N VAL A 153 1.36 2.99 4.27
CA VAL A 153 1.78 2.75 5.65
C VAL A 153 1.47 3.97 6.53
N SER A 154 1.73 5.19 6.04
CA SER A 154 1.41 6.45 6.73
C SER A 154 -0.09 6.69 6.91
N LEU A 155 -0.90 6.45 5.87
CA LEU A 155 -2.36 6.55 5.97
C LEU A 155 -2.93 5.48 6.89
N ARG A 156 -2.36 4.28 6.85
CA ARG A 156 -2.74 3.22 7.78
C ARG A 156 -2.37 3.57 9.21
N PHE A 157 -1.26 4.27 9.47
CA PHE A 157 -0.96 4.79 10.80
C PHE A 157 -2.09 5.70 11.31
N ILE A 158 -2.54 6.65 10.47
CA ILE A 158 -3.64 7.55 10.83
C ILE A 158 -4.91 6.75 11.13
N MET A 159 -5.24 5.77 10.29
CA MET A 159 -6.42 4.93 10.44
C MET A 159 -6.34 3.94 11.60
N PHE A 160 -5.14 3.45 11.93
CA PHE A 160 -4.88 2.36 12.88
C PHE A 160 -3.68 2.67 13.80
N PRO A 161 -3.79 3.65 14.71
CA PRO A 161 -2.64 4.11 15.49
C PRO A 161 -2.07 3.08 16.48
N THR A 162 -2.80 2.02 16.85
CA THR A 162 -2.39 1.05 17.90
C THR A 162 -1.96 -0.33 17.40
N LEU A 163 -2.14 -0.65 16.11
CA LEU A 163 -1.78 -1.96 15.53
C LEU A 163 -0.66 -1.87 14.51
N VAL A 164 0.07 -0.76 14.50
CA VAL A 164 1.05 -0.42 13.48
C VAL A 164 2.15 -1.51 13.43
N ASN A 165 2.69 -1.92 14.57
CA ASN A 165 3.81 -2.88 14.64
C ASN A 165 3.52 -4.28 14.05
N ARG A 166 2.32 -4.84 14.24
CA ARG A 166 2.02 -6.22 13.82
C ARG A 166 1.84 -6.39 12.30
N MET A 167 1.63 -5.30 11.58
CA MET A 167 1.19 -5.33 10.18
C MET A 167 2.22 -4.75 9.19
N MET A 168 3.38 -4.33 9.69
CA MET A 168 4.44 -3.69 8.89
C MET A 168 5.36 -4.71 8.20
N VAL A 169 5.41 -5.95 8.69
CA VAL A 169 6.26 -7.03 8.13
C VAL A 169 5.99 -7.27 6.65
N GLY A 170 4.72 -7.27 6.22
CA GLY A 170 4.37 -7.44 4.81
C GLY A 170 4.90 -6.33 3.91
N PHE A 171 4.85 -5.07 4.37
CA PHE A 171 5.39 -3.94 3.62
C PHE A 171 6.92 -3.94 3.57
N TYR A 172 7.57 -4.32 4.67
CA TYR A 172 9.03 -4.53 4.68
C TYR A 172 9.45 -5.59 3.67
N LEU A 173 8.70 -6.69 3.59
CA LEU A 173 8.97 -7.76 2.63
C LEU A 173 8.82 -7.27 1.18
N ILE A 174 7.80 -6.47 0.88
CA ILE A 174 7.62 -5.85 -0.45
C ILE A 174 8.80 -4.93 -0.79
N ILE A 175 9.28 -4.13 0.18
CA ILE A 175 10.45 -3.27 -0.01
C ILE A 175 11.70 -4.10 -0.29
N ILE A 176 11.96 -5.15 0.50
CA ILE A 176 13.11 -6.04 0.30
C ILE A 176 13.04 -6.74 -1.06
N LEU A 177 11.89 -7.28 -1.44
CA LEU A 177 11.72 -7.94 -2.74
C LEU A 177 11.91 -6.96 -3.91
N SER A 178 11.38 -5.74 -3.80
CA SER A 178 11.55 -4.72 -4.82
C SER A 178 13.02 -4.28 -4.94
N LEU A 179 13.75 -4.22 -3.83
CA LEU A 179 15.19 -3.94 -3.79
C LEU A 179 16.01 -5.02 -4.51
N ILE A 180 15.73 -6.29 -4.20
CA ILE A 180 16.38 -7.43 -4.86
C ILE A 180 16.10 -7.39 -6.36
N ALA A 181 14.84 -7.15 -6.75
CA ALA A 181 14.45 -7.04 -8.16
C ALA A 181 15.18 -5.89 -8.87
N TYR A 182 15.29 -4.73 -8.22
CA TYR A 182 16.00 -3.57 -8.74
C TYR A 182 17.51 -3.82 -8.88
N GLN A 183 18.17 -4.38 -7.86
CA GLN A 183 19.60 -4.73 -7.92
C GLN A 183 19.92 -5.75 -9.01
N ASN A 184 19.09 -6.79 -9.14
CA ASN A 184 19.24 -7.79 -10.21
C ASN A 184 19.07 -7.16 -11.59
N SER A 185 18.15 -6.21 -11.76
CA SER A 185 18.00 -5.47 -13.02
C SER A 185 19.24 -4.64 -13.37
N LYS A 186 19.90 -4.04 -12.36
CA LYS A 186 21.15 -3.28 -12.55
C LYS A 186 22.30 -4.18 -13.01
N LYS A 187 22.46 -5.37 -12.40
CA LYS A 187 23.47 -6.36 -12.82
C LYS A 187 23.26 -6.79 -14.28
N GLN A 188 22.02 -6.98 -14.69
CA GLN A 188 21.67 -7.35 -16.06
C GLN A 188 22.01 -6.24 -17.08
N ILE A 189 21.83 -4.97 -16.70
CA ILE A 189 22.24 -3.82 -17.53
C ILE A 189 23.77 -3.74 -17.64
N LEU A 190 24.49 -3.96 -16.54
CA LEU A 190 25.96 -3.92 -16.52
C LEU A 190 26.56 -5.03 -17.40
N ALA A 191 26.04 -6.25 -17.31
CA ALA A 191 26.46 -7.38 -18.15
C ALA A 191 26.30 -7.07 -19.65
N HIS A 192 25.15 -6.51 -20.05
CA HIS A 192 24.90 -6.12 -21.44
C HIS A 192 25.77 -4.95 -21.95
N THR A 193 26.40 -4.19 -21.05
CA THR A 193 27.29 -3.07 -21.41
C THR A 193 28.73 -3.53 -21.57
N ILE A 194 29.11 -4.65 -20.95
CA ILE A 194 30.47 -5.24 -21.03
C ILE A 194 30.60 -6.20 -22.22
N GLU A 195 29.48 -6.78 -22.68
CA GLU A 195 29.42 -7.64 -23.88
C GLU A 195 29.31 -6.87 -25.22
N LYS A 196 29.38 -5.54 -25.18
CA LYS A 196 29.46 -4.67 -26.37
C LYS A 196 30.82 -4.00 -26.44
#